data_AF-A0A8I6A0Q0-F1
#
_entry.id   AF-A0A8I6A0Q0-F1
#
_cell.length_a   1.000
_cell.length_b   1.000
_cell.length_c   1.000
_cell.angle_alpha   90.00
_cell.angle_beta   90.00
_cell.angle_gamma   90.00
#
_symmetry.space_group_name_H-M   'P 1'
#
loop_
_entity.id
_entity.type
_entity.pdbx_description
1 polymer ?
#
loop_
_entity_poly.entity_id
_entity_poly.type
_entity_poly.pdbx_seq_one_letter_code
_entity_poly.pdbx_strand_id
1 'polypeptide(L)'
;MDPEEQELLTDYRYRSYASVIEKALRNFESSSEWADLISSLGKLNKALQSNLKYSLLPRRLIISKRLAQCLHPALPSGVHLKALETYEIIFKIVGTKWLAKDLFLYSCGLFPLLAYAAMSVRPVLLGLYEKYFLPLQKLLLPSLQAFLVGLLPGLEEGSEIYER
;
A
#
# COMPACT_ATOMS: atom_id res chain seq x y z
N MET A 1 -18.25 9.60 9.74
CA MET A 1 -18.10 8.32 9.01
C MET A 1 -18.99 8.42 7.78
N ASP A 2 -18.51 7.98 6.62
CA ASP A 2 -19.27 8.06 5.36
C ASP A 2 -20.53 7.17 5.46
N PRO A 3 -21.73 7.61 4.98
CA PRO A 3 -22.93 6.77 4.98
C PRO A 3 -22.71 5.39 4.32
N GLU A 4 -21.93 5.34 3.24
CA GLU A 4 -21.57 4.11 2.53
C GLU A 4 -20.81 3.13 3.46
N GLU A 5 -20.01 3.66 4.37
CA GLU A 5 -19.28 2.88 5.37
C GLU A 5 -20.20 2.34 6.48
N GLN A 6 -21.21 3.11 6.90
CA GLN A 6 -22.17 2.68 7.91
C GLN A 6 -23.05 1.52 7.41
N GLU A 7 -23.51 1.58 6.17
CA GLU A 7 -24.30 0.51 5.55
C GLU A 7 -23.52 -0.81 5.51
N LEU A 8 -22.24 -0.76 5.14
CA LEU A 8 -21.37 -1.93 5.07
C LEU A 8 -21.18 -2.62 6.42
N LEU A 9 -21.18 -1.87 7.53
CA LEU A 9 -21.09 -2.46 8.87
C LEU A 9 -22.29 -3.34 9.22
N THR A 10 -23.44 -3.11 8.58
CA THR A 10 -24.63 -3.95 8.78
C THR A 10 -24.62 -5.21 7.90
N ASP A 11 -23.86 -5.22 6.80
CA ASP A 11 -23.75 -6.38 5.90
C ASP A 11 -22.96 -7.53 6.58
N TYR A 12 -23.65 -8.64 6.82
CA TYR A 12 -23.05 -9.87 7.36
C TYR A 12 -21.82 -10.33 6.56
N ARG A 13 -21.86 -10.27 5.22
CA ARG A 13 -20.76 -10.72 4.37
C ARG A 13 -19.54 -9.80 4.50
N TYR A 14 -19.77 -8.51 4.67
CA TYR A 14 -18.70 -7.54 4.92
C TYR A 14 -18.05 -7.77 6.29
N ARG A 15 -18.85 -8.01 7.34
CA ARG A 15 -18.33 -8.36 8.68
C ARG A 15 -17.55 -9.67 8.68
N SER A 16 -18.00 -10.67 7.93
CA SER A 16 -17.27 -11.93 7.75
C SER A 16 -15.92 -11.70 7.06
N TYR A 17 -15.91 -10.89 5.98
CA TYR A 17 -14.68 -10.50 5.29
C TYR A 17 -13.72 -9.73 6.21
N ALA A 18 -14.24 -8.80 7.03
CA ALA A 18 -13.45 -8.10 8.04
C ALA A 18 -12.80 -9.06 9.05
N SER A 19 -13.51 -10.10 9.50
CA SER A 19 -12.96 -11.12 10.38
C SER A 19 -11.81 -11.90 9.74
N VAL A 20 -11.91 -12.23 8.44
CA VAL A 20 -10.83 -12.90 7.70
C VAL A 20 -9.59 -11.99 7.63
N ILE A 21 -9.78 -10.70 7.33
CA ILE A 21 -8.69 -9.72 7.29
C ILE A 21 -8.05 -9.55 8.67
N GLU A 22 -8.83 -9.46 9.74
CA GLU A 22 -8.30 -9.36 11.11
C GLU A 22 -7.45 -10.57 11.49
N LYS A 23 -7.91 -11.78 11.15
CA LYS A 23 -7.13 -13.00 11.37
C LYS A 23 -5.79 -12.96 10.63
N ALA A 24 -5.78 -12.45 9.40
CA ALA A 24 -4.53 -12.27 8.65
C ALA A 24 -3.62 -11.23 9.32
N LEU A 25 -4.17 -10.09 9.77
CA LEU A 25 -3.41 -9.01 10.41
C LEU A 25 -2.76 -9.41 11.73
N ARG A 26 -3.33 -10.35 12.49
CA ARG A 26 -2.72 -10.87 13.73
C ARG A 26 -1.34 -11.51 13.51
N ASN A 27 -1.04 -12.02 12.31
CA ASN A 27 0.28 -12.61 12.01
C ASN A 27 1.42 -11.58 12.09
N PHE A 28 1.12 -10.29 11.89
CA PHE A 28 2.12 -9.23 12.02
C PHE A 28 2.49 -8.93 13.48
N GLU A 29 1.67 -9.34 14.46
CA GLU A 29 1.95 -9.13 15.89
C GLU A 29 2.97 -10.14 16.43
N SER A 30 3.05 -11.31 15.82
CA SER A 30 3.99 -12.38 16.18
C SER A 30 5.21 -12.45 15.26
N SER A 31 5.39 -11.48 14.35
CA SER A 31 6.53 -11.47 13.42
C SER A 31 7.79 -11.01 14.14
N SER A 32 8.82 -11.85 14.17
CA SER A 32 10.11 -11.54 14.80
C SER A 32 11.22 -11.29 13.79
N GLU A 33 11.10 -11.86 12.60
CA GLU A 33 12.09 -11.73 11.53
C GLU A 33 11.46 -11.21 10.23
N TRP A 34 12.31 -10.76 9.31
CA TRP A 34 11.85 -10.23 8.02
C TRP A 34 11.09 -11.28 7.18
N ALA A 35 11.45 -12.57 7.31
CA ALA A 35 10.76 -13.65 6.61
C ALA A 35 9.30 -13.82 7.09
N ASP A 36 9.03 -13.57 8.38
CA ASP A 36 7.68 -13.59 8.94
C ASP A 36 6.81 -12.50 8.34
N LEU A 37 7.39 -11.33 8.06
CA LEU A 37 6.70 -10.23 7.39
C LEU A 37 6.28 -10.62 5.97
N ILE A 38 7.15 -11.27 5.20
CA ILE A 38 6.81 -11.77 3.85
C ILE A 38 5.66 -12.80 3.93
N SER A 39 5.72 -13.72 4.89
CA SER A 39 4.65 -14.71 5.13
C SER A 39 3.33 -14.04 5.52
N SER A 40 3.38 -13.05 6.41
CA SER A 40 2.23 -12.28 6.89
C SER A 40 1.59 -11.45 5.77
N LEU A 41 2.40 -10.80 4.93
CA LEU A 41 1.95 -10.12 3.70
C LEU A 41 1.31 -11.10 2.73
N GLY A 42 1.89 -12.29 2.54
CA GLY A 42 1.30 -13.34 1.70
C GLY A 42 -0.08 -13.80 2.18
N LYS A 43 -0.26 -13.98 3.50
CA LYS A 43 -1.56 -14.30 4.11
C LYS A 43 -2.55 -13.14 3.94
N LEU A 44 -2.10 -11.90 4.11
CA LEU A 44 -2.92 -10.70 3.89
C LEU A 44 -3.36 -10.57 2.42
N ASN A 45 -2.48 -10.86 1.45
CA ASN A 45 -2.81 -10.84 0.02
C ASN A 45 -3.92 -11.83 -0.31
N LYS A 46 -3.87 -13.04 0.26
CA LYS A 46 -4.93 -14.04 0.11
C LYS A 46 -6.23 -13.59 0.77
N ALA A 47 -6.16 -13.01 1.97
CA ALA A 47 -7.33 -12.48 2.66
C ALA A 47 -8.00 -11.37 1.84
N LEU A 48 -7.26 -10.37 1.36
CA LEU A 48 -7.76 -9.27 0.53
C LEU A 48 -8.45 -9.76 -0.75
N GLN A 49 -7.93 -10.81 -1.36
CA GLN A 49 -8.50 -11.39 -2.58
C GLN A 49 -9.66 -12.35 -2.34
N SER A 50 -9.95 -12.73 -1.08
CA SER A 50 -11.05 -13.64 -0.77
C SER A 50 -12.43 -13.04 -1.06
N ASN A 51 -12.54 -11.71 -1.16
CA ASN A 51 -13.80 -11.05 -1.50
C ASN A 51 -13.57 -9.71 -2.22
N LEU A 52 -13.64 -9.74 -3.55
CA LEU A 52 -13.45 -8.57 -4.41
C LEU A 52 -14.73 -7.74 -4.62
N LYS A 53 -15.85 -8.11 -3.98
CA LYS A 53 -17.12 -7.37 -4.10
C LYS A 53 -17.03 -5.97 -3.50
N TYR A 54 -16.21 -5.79 -2.46
CA TYR A 54 -16.17 -4.56 -1.67
C TYR A 54 -14.95 -3.72 -2.02
N SER A 55 -15.18 -2.54 -2.58
CA SER A 55 -14.11 -1.57 -2.83
C SER A 55 -13.69 -0.80 -1.59
N LEU A 56 -14.54 -0.72 -0.55
CA LEU A 56 -14.12 -0.23 0.76
C LEU A 56 -13.50 -1.37 1.55
N LEU A 57 -12.20 -1.29 1.86
CA LEU A 57 -11.52 -2.34 2.61
C LEU A 57 -11.80 -2.22 4.12
N PRO A 58 -12.17 -3.32 4.79
CA PRO A 58 -12.25 -3.32 6.24
C PRO A 58 -10.84 -3.21 6.83
N ARG A 59 -10.72 -2.56 7.99
CA ARG A 59 -9.44 -2.36 8.71
C ARG A 59 -8.36 -1.64 7.88
N ARG A 60 -8.73 -0.82 6.88
CA ARG A 60 -7.80 -0.07 6.02
C ARG A 60 -6.71 0.71 6.76
N LEU A 61 -7.04 1.28 7.93
CA LEU A 61 -6.07 1.99 8.78
C LEU A 61 -4.98 1.08 9.37
N ILE A 62 -5.32 -0.15 9.74
CA ILE A 62 -4.35 -1.11 10.32
C ILE A 62 -3.52 -1.70 9.19
N ILE A 63 -4.16 -2.05 8.06
CA ILE A 63 -3.49 -2.51 6.85
C ILE A 63 -2.41 -1.51 6.43
N SER A 64 -2.76 -0.23 6.28
CA SER A 64 -1.82 0.79 5.83
C SER A 64 -0.63 0.97 6.78
N LYS A 65 -0.87 0.95 8.10
CA LYS A 65 0.21 0.98 9.11
C LYS A 65 1.16 -0.20 8.98
N ARG A 66 0.64 -1.43 8.81
CA ARG A 66 1.48 -2.63 8.63
C ARG A 66 2.28 -2.56 7.35
N LEU A 67 1.69 -2.07 6.26
CA LEU A 67 2.41 -1.88 5.00
C LEU A 67 3.52 -0.83 5.12
N ALA A 68 3.27 0.31 5.74
CA ALA A 68 4.29 1.32 5.97
C ALA A 68 5.46 0.77 6.82
N GLN A 69 5.17 -0.04 7.84
CA GLN A 69 6.21 -0.74 8.61
C GLN A 69 7.04 -1.68 7.74
N CYS A 70 6.39 -2.41 6.82
CA CYS A 70 7.09 -3.30 5.89
C CYS A 70 7.97 -2.56 4.88
N LEU A 71 7.82 -1.24 4.73
CA LEU A 71 8.66 -0.40 3.89
C LEU A 71 9.81 0.27 4.65
N HIS A 72 10.02 -0.03 5.93
CA HIS A 72 11.08 0.59 6.73
C HIS A 72 12.50 0.35 6.12
N PRO A 73 13.43 1.33 6.15
CA PRO A 73 14.77 1.20 5.55
C PRO A 73 15.60 0.03 6.06
N ALA A 74 15.39 -0.36 7.33
CA ALA A 74 16.11 -1.47 7.96
C ALA A 74 15.66 -2.86 7.45
N LEU A 75 14.61 -2.94 6.63
CA LEU A 75 14.10 -4.20 6.09
C LEU A 75 14.69 -4.49 4.70
N PRO A 76 14.88 -5.78 4.35
CA PRO A 76 15.46 -6.14 3.06
C PRO A 76 14.49 -5.92 1.90
N SER A 77 15.05 -5.76 0.70
CA SER A 77 14.29 -5.51 -0.54
C SER A 77 13.19 -6.53 -0.82
N GLY A 78 13.36 -7.79 -0.39
CA GLY A 78 12.32 -8.83 -0.51
C GLY A 78 11.03 -8.49 0.26
N VAL A 79 11.14 -7.86 1.43
CA VAL A 79 9.96 -7.38 2.18
C VAL A 79 9.34 -6.18 1.49
N HIS A 80 10.16 -5.24 1.01
CA HIS A 80 9.68 -4.07 0.27
C HIS A 80 8.88 -4.48 -0.97
N LEU A 81 9.44 -5.36 -1.82
CA LEU A 81 8.77 -5.87 -3.01
C LEU A 81 7.45 -6.55 -2.67
N LYS A 82 7.41 -7.35 -1.61
CA LYS A 82 6.18 -8.02 -1.19
C LYS A 82 5.12 -7.02 -0.69
N ALA A 83 5.54 -5.97 0.02
CA ALA A 83 4.64 -4.91 0.44
C ALA A 83 4.09 -4.11 -0.76
N LEU A 84 4.93 -3.80 -1.76
CA LEU A 84 4.50 -3.13 -2.99
C LEU A 84 3.50 -3.98 -3.80
N GLU A 85 3.67 -5.30 -3.84
CA GLU A 85 2.66 -6.22 -4.39
C GLU A 85 1.32 -6.10 -3.65
N THR A 86 1.35 -6.04 -2.31
CA THR A 86 0.14 -5.83 -1.49
C THR A 86 -0.51 -4.48 -1.76
N TYR A 87 0.27 -3.40 -1.89
CA TYR A 87 -0.26 -2.09 -2.31
C TYR A 87 -0.96 -2.18 -3.66
N GLU A 88 -0.37 -2.87 -4.64
CA GLU A 88 -1.00 -3.04 -5.96
C GLU A 88 -2.35 -3.77 -5.87
N ILE A 89 -2.42 -4.85 -5.08
CA ILE A 89 -3.67 -5.59 -4.85
C ILE A 89 -4.74 -4.66 -4.25
N ILE A 90 -4.38 -3.89 -3.23
CA ILE A 90 -5.29 -2.92 -2.61
C ILE A 90 -5.77 -1.91 -3.65
N PHE A 91 -4.88 -1.30 -4.43
CA PHE A 91 -5.25 -0.27 -5.40
C PHE A 91 -6.17 -0.80 -6.49
N LYS A 92 -6.00 -2.07 -6.91
CA LYS A 92 -6.93 -2.76 -7.83
C LYS A 92 -8.33 -2.96 -7.20
N ILE A 93 -8.41 -3.27 -5.91
CA ILE A 93 -9.68 -3.49 -5.21
C ILE A 93 -10.42 -2.18 -4.95
N VAL A 94 -9.72 -1.17 -4.43
CA VAL A 94 -10.35 0.08 -3.97
C VAL A 94 -10.69 1.01 -5.14
N GLY A 95 -9.90 0.96 -6.21
CA GLY A 95 -10.04 1.82 -7.37
C GLY A 95 -9.80 3.31 -7.06
N THR A 96 -9.92 4.15 -8.09
CA THR A 96 -9.56 5.57 -8.05
C THR A 96 -10.31 6.36 -6.97
N LYS A 97 -11.63 6.12 -6.82
CA LYS A 97 -12.49 6.85 -5.87
C LYS A 97 -12.00 6.69 -4.44
N TRP A 98 -11.77 5.45 -4.00
CA TRP A 98 -11.37 5.17 -2.62
C TRP A 98 -9.88 5.41 -2.40
N LEU A 99 -9.04 5.17 -3.41
CA LEU A 99 -7.63 5.55 -3.34
C LEU A 99 -7.46 7.05 -3.08
N ALA A 100 -8.23 7.90 -3.78
CA ALA A 100 -8.20 9.35 -3.55
C ALA A 100 -8.65 9.74 -2.13
N LYS A 101 -9.71 9.10 -1.61
CA LYS A 101 -10.22 9.36 -0.25
C LYS A 101 -9.21 8.96 0.83
N ASP A 102 -8.58 7.81 0.66
CA ASP A 102 -7.64 7.23 1.63
C ASP A 102 -6.17 7.50 1.27
N LEU A 103 -5.90 8.47 0.39
CA LEU A 103 -4.59 8.70 -0.21
C LEU A 103 -3.48 8.86 0.84
N PHE A 104 -3.75 9.60 1.91
CA PHE A 104 -2.81 9.80 3.01
C PHE A 104 -2.41 8.49 3.70
N LEU A 105 -3.33 7.52 3.81
CA LEU A 105 -3.05 6.24 4.44
C LEU A 105 -1.97 5.47 3.68
N TYR A 106 -2.01 5.51 2.35
CA TYR A 106 -1.08 4.76 1.52
C TYR A 106 0.22 5.52 1.26
N SER A 107 0.15 6.85 1.21
CA SER A 107 1.29 7.73 0.91
C SER A 107 2.39 7.68 1.97
N CYS A 108 2.04 7.48 3.26
CA CYS A 108 3.00 7.56 4.36
C CYS A 108 4.14 6.52 4.29
N GLY A 109 3.86 5.33 3.76
CA GLY A 109 4.88 4.30 3.52
C GLY A 109 5.57 4.45 2.16
N LEU A 110 4.79 4.78 1.12
CA LEU A 110 5.30 4.80 -0.26
C LEU A 110 6.24 5.96 -0.52
N PHE A 111 5.88 7.20 -0.14
CA PHE A 111 6.62 8.40 -0.55
C PHE A 111 8.06 8.42 -0.03
N PRO A 112 8.35 8.03 1.22
CA PRO A 112 9.73 7.99 1.69
C PRO A 112 10.58 6.89 1.04
N LEU A 113 9.97 5.82 0.52
CA LEU A 113 10.67 4.60 0.12
C LEU A 113 11.76 4.84 -0.94
N LEU A 114 11.52 5.75 -1.88
CA LEU A 114 12.45 5.97 -2.99
C LEU A 114 13.86 6.37 -2.53
N ALA A 115 13.96 7.10 -1.42
CA ALA A 115 15.21 7.62 -0.87
C ALA A 115 16.22 6.54 -0.45
N TYR A 116 15.75 5.33 -0.14
CA TYR A 116 16.58 4.23 0.37
C TYR A 116 16.28 2.89 -0.29
N ALA A 117 15.36 2.85 -1.26
CA ALA A 117 15.00 1.65 -1.98
C ALA A 117 16.20 1.10 -2.77
N ALA A 118 16.38 -0.22 -2.73
CA ALA A 118 17.33 -0.91 -3.59
C ALA A 118 16.97 -0.75 -5.08
N MET A 119 17.96 -0.89 -5.96
CA MET A 119 17.79 -0.76 -7.42
C MET A 119 16.66 -1.63 -8.00
N SER A 120 16.40 -2.81 -7.43
CA SER A 120 15.32 -3.70 -7.86
C SER A 120 13.92 -3.24 -7.41
N VAL A 121 13.82 -2.44 -6.36
CA VAL A 121 12.56 -1.97 -5.76
C VAL A 121 12.07 -0.70 -6.46
N ARG A 122 12.99 0.19 -6.86
CA ARG A 122 12.66 1.51 -7.43
C ARG A 122 11.75 1.44 -8.66
N PRO A 123 12.00 0.59 -9.68
CA PRO A 123 11.11 0.52 -10.85
C PRO A 123 9.69 0.07 -10.48
N VAL A 124 9.55 -0.80 -9.47
CA VAL A 124 8.26 -1.28 -9.00
C VAL A 124 7.49 -0.17 -8.29
N LEU A 125 8.16 0.60 -7.43
CA LEU A 125 7.57 1.75 -6.75
C LEU A 125 7.12 2.83 -7.75
N LEU A 126 8.00 3.20 -8.68
CA LEU A 126 7.68 4.19 -9.71
C LEU A 126 6.52 3.73 -10.60
N GLY A 127 6.45 2.45 -10.94
CA GLY A 127 5.32 1.86 -11.66
C GLY A 127 3.99 1.97 -10.90
N LEU A 128 3.98 1.88 -9.57
CA LEU A 128 2.77 2.16 -8.77
C LEU A 128 2.35 3.62 -8.85
N TYR A 129 3.30 4.55 -8.82
CA TYR A 129 3.00 5.97 -8.96
C TYR A 129 2.41 6.29 -10.33
N GLU A 130 3.04 5.79 -11.39
CA GLU A 130 2.57 5.96 -12.75
C GLU A 130 1.16 5.40 -12.95
N LYS A 131 0.91 4.19 -12.44
CA LYS A 131 -0.35 3.48 -12.67
C LYS A 131 -1.50 3.96 -11.79
N TYR A 132 -1.24 4.41 -10.56
CA TYR A 132 -2.30 4.68 -9.57
C TYR A 132 -2.31 6.10 -9.01
N PHE A 133 -1.17 6.79 -8.93
CA PHE A 133 -1.11 8.15 -8.37
C PHE A 133 -1.25 9.23 -9.44
N LEU A 134 -0.52 9.13 -10.56
CA LEU A 134 -0.63 10.11 -11.64
C LEU A 134 -2.06 10.23 -12.21
N PRO A 135 -2.82 9.12 -12.40
CA PRO A 135 -4.18 9.21 -12.89
C PRO A 135 -5.17 9.89 -11.92
N LEU A 136 -4.79 10.11 -10.65
CA LEU A 136 -5.62 10.88 -9.71
C LEU A 136 -5.72 12.35 -10.12
N GLN A 137 -4.74 12.88 -10.87
CA GLN A 137 -4.72 14.27 -11.33
C GLN A 137 -4.99 15.26 -10.17
N LYS A 138 -6.07 16.05 -10.25
CA LYS A 138 -6.46 17.01 -9.22
C LYS A 138 -6.74 16.37 -7.85
N LEU A 139 -7.09 15.08 -7.81
CA LEU A 139 -7.31 14.36 -6.56
C LEU A 139 -6.00 14.06 -5.80
N LEU A 140 -4.83 14.21 -6.44
CA LEU A 140 -3.51 14.10 -5.80
C LEU A 140 -3.11 15.36 -5.04
N LEU A 141 -3.77 16.50 -5.29
CA LEU A 141 -3.42 17.79 -4.68
C LEU A 141 -3.20 17.75 -3.16
N PRO A 142 -4.02 17.05 -2.34
CA PRO A 142 -3.83 17.00 -0.90
C PRO A 142 -2.49 16.42 -0.45
N SER A 143 -1.85 15.57 -1.27
CA SER A 143 -0.54 14.97 -0.96
C SER A 143 0.54 15.34 -1.99
N LEU A 144 0.26 16.26 -2.93
CA LEU A 144 1.16 16.58 -4.03
C LEU A 144 2.53 17.05 -3.55
N GLN A 145 2.60 17.90 -2.53
CA GLN A 145 3.88 18.37 -1.99
C GLN A 145 4.72 17.19 -1.46
N ALA A 146 4.10 16.31 -0.68
CA ALA A 146 4.79 15.13 -0.15
C ALA A 146 5.18 14.15 -1.27
N PHE A 147 4.35 14.02 -2.30
CA PHE A 147 4.63 13.20 -3.47
C PHE A 147 5.86 13.71 -4.23
N LEU A 148 5.93 15.02 -4.50
CA LEU A 148 7.08 15.63 -5.16
C LEU A 148 8.37 15.48 -4.33
N VAL A 149 8.30 15.71 -3.02
CA VAL A 149 9.44 15.50 -2.12
C VAL A 149 9.91 14.04 -2.16
N GLY A 150 8.97 13.08 -2.16
CA GLY A 150 9.29 11.66 -2.27
C GLY A 150 9.92 11.25 -3.60
N LEU A 151 9.75 12.03 -4.68
CA LEU A 151 10.34 11.78 -5.99
C LEU A 151 11.75 12.39 -6.16
N LEU A 152 12.12 13.38 -5.36
CA LEU A 152 13.42 14.06 -5.47
C LEU A 152 14.62 13.11 -5.49
N PRO A 153 14.70 12.05 -4.67
CA PRO A 153 15.84 11.14 -4.69
C PRO A 153 16.06 10.46 -6.04
N GLY A 154 14.98 10.23 -6.82
CA GLY A 154 15.10 9.65 -8.16
C GLY A 154 15.63 10.62 -9.22
N LEU A 155 15.58 11.93 -8.96
CA LEU A 155 16.14 12.97 -9.85
C LEU A 155 17.62 13.21 -9.58
N GLU A 156 18.05 13.12 -8.32
CA GLU A 156 19.46 13.27 -7.93
C GLU A 156 20.35 12.18 -8.56
N GLU A 157 19.80 11.00 -8.80
CA GLU A 157 20.51 9.89 -9.47
C GLU A 157 20.48 9.97 -11.00
N GLY A 158 19.64 10.85 -11.56
CA GLY A 158 19.51 11.07 -13.00
C GLY A 158 20.75 11.66 -13.68
N SER A 159 21.81 11.97 -12.93
CA SER A 159 23.11 12.35 -13.51
C SER A 159 23.92 11.16 -14.03
N GLU A 160 23.59 9.92 -13.66
CA GLU A 160 24.38 8.73 -14.05
C GLU A 160 23.61 7.67 -14.86
N ILE A 161 22.31 7.84 -15.10
CA ILE A 161 21.47 6.86 -15.79
C ILE A 161 20.86 7.45 -17.06
N TYR A 162 21.72 7.83 -18.00
CA TYR A 162 21.33 7.97 -19.41
C TYR A 162 21.91 6.80 -20.19
N GLU A 163 21.21 5.66 -20.16
CA GLU A 163 21.21 4.72 -21.28
C GLU A 163 20.03 3.75 -21.11
N ARG A 164 18.99 4.01 -21.90
CA ARG A 164 17.94 3.05 -22.23
C ARG A 164 17.60 3.19 -23.70
#